data_AF-A0A9E1AXY2-F1
#
_entry.id   AF-A0A9E1AXY2-F1
#
_cell.length_a   1.000
_cell.length_b   1.000
_cell.length_c   1.000
_cell.angle_alpha   90.00
_cell.angle_beta   90.00
_cell.angle_gamma   90.00
#
_symmetry.space_group_name_H-M   'P 1'
#
loop_
_entity.id
_entity.type
_entity.pdbx_description
1 polymer ?
#
loop_
_entity_poly.entity_id
_entity_poly.type
_entity_poly.pdbx_seq_one_letter_code
_entity_poly.pdbx_strand_id
1 'polypeptide(L)'
;MPDFKKKPNQNNCLFDLEYDKVLIEQSIAKQYGVVPSEQGDLHYSDWSKMVSGLMEDTPLGRIVSIRSEKDSDVIRKFTPEQKRIRNEWMNFRLQQQTNENDIKQSMKNLQTMLANMFRG
;
A
#
# COMPACT_ATOMS: atom_id res chain seq x y z
N MET A 1 25.49 14.73 8.97
CA MET A 1 24.11 14.46 9.46
C MET A 1 23.32 13.83 8.33
N PRO A 2 22.60 12.72 8.53
CA PRO A 2 21.72 12.18 7.51
C PRO A 2 20.55 13.14 7.29
N ASP A 3 20.24 13.41 6.02
CA ASP A 3 19.18 14.29 5.58
C ASP A 3 17.81 13.59 5.71
N PHE A 4 16.98 14.07 6.64
CA PHE A 4 15.63 13.54 6.91
C PHE A 4 14.57 14.00 5.88
N LYS A 5 14.95 14.66 4.77
CA LYS A 5 13.99 15.24 3.80
C LYS A 5 13.64 14.37 2.61
N LYS A 6 14.06 13.11 2.54
CA LYS A 6 13.48 12.19 1.54
C LYS A 6 12.16 11.64 2.08
N LYS A 7 11.03 12.18 1.58
CA LYS A 7 9.75 11.45 1.63
C LYS A 7 10.03 10.04 1.12
N PRO A 8 9.71 8.96 1.87
CA PRO A 8 9.90 7.62 1.36
C PRO A 8 9.19 7.53 0.02
N ASN A 9 9.91 7.04 -0.98
CA ASN A 9 9.41 6.91 -2.34
C ASN A 9 8.07 6.17 -2.27
N GLN A 10 6.95 6.83 -2.56
CA GLN A 10 5.59 6.25 -2.53
C GLN A 10 5.46 5.02 -3.46
N ASN A 11 6.48 4.79 -4.30
CA ASN A 11 6.65 3.63 -5.16
C ASN A 11 7.12 2.35 -4.45
N ASN A 12 7.44 2.38 -3.15
CA ASN A 12 7.88 1.21 -2.38
C ASN A 12 6.92 0.80 -1.24
N CYS A 13 5.66 1.27 -1.24
CA CYS A 13 4.66 0.70 -0.33
C CYS A 13 4.38 -0.75 -0.73
N LEU A 14 4.81 -1.67 0.14
CA LEU A 14 4.71 -3.12 -0.06
C LEU A 14 3.28 -3.64 0.15
N PHE A 15 2.43 -2.83 0.79
CA PHE A 15 1.00 -3.06 1.02
C PHE A 15 0.23 -1.73 1.04
N ASP A 16 -1.09 -1.79 0.92
CA ASP A 16 -2.00 -0.65 0.99
C ASP A 16 -3.07 -0.90 2.06
N LEU A 17 -3.38 0.11 2.89
CA LEU A 17 -4.25 -0.07 4.05
C LEU A 17 -5.68 -0.44 3.70
N GLU A 18 -6.19 0.07 2.58
CA GLU A 18 -7.56 -0.18 2.16
C GLU A 18 -7.64 -1.48 1.37
N TYR A 19 -6.75 -1.65 0.40
CA TYR A 19 -6.70 -2.84 -0.44
C TYR A 19 -6.38 -4.12 0.38
N ASP A 20 -5.47 -4.01 1.35
CA ASP A 20 -5.02 -5.14 2.17
C ASP A 20 -5.69 -5.19 3.56
N LYS A 21 -6.77 -4.43 3.82
CA LYS A 21 -7.43 -4.35 5.13
C LYS A 21 -7.70 -5.72 5.76
N VAL A 22 -8.31 -6.63 4.99
CA VAL A 22 -8.64 -7.98 5.47
C VAL A 22 -7.38 -8.79 5.78
N LEU A 23 -6.33 -8.67 4.95
CA LEU A 23 -5.06 -9.35 5.20
C LEU A 23 -4.38 -8.80 6.45
N ILE A 24 -4.47 -7.49 6.70
CA ILE A 24 -3.96 -6.85 7.92
C ILE A 24 -4.69 -7.41 9.15
N GLU A 25 -6.03 -7.44 9.13
CA GLU A 25 -6.85 -7.97 10.23
C GLU A 25 -6.52 -9.44 10.52
N GLN A 26 -6.47 -10.29 9.48
CA GLN A 26 -6.10 -11.70 9.62
C GLN A 26 -4.67 -11.90 10.13
N SER A 27 -3.75 -11.03 9.73
CA SER A 27 -2.36 -11.08 10.18
C SER A 27 -2.21 -10.71 11.64
N ILE A 28 -2.94 -9.69 12.08
CA ILE A 28 -3.03 -9.32 13.48
C ILE A 28 -3.62 -10.46 14.32
N ALA A 29 -4.74 -11.04 13.87
CA ALA A 29 -5.39 -12.16 14.55
C ALA A 29 -4.47 -13.37 14.66
N LYS A 30 -3.75 -13.70 13.58
CA LYS A 30 -2.79 -14.81 13.58
C LYS A 30 -1.62 -14.58 14.54
N GLN A 31 -0.99 -13.40 14.48
CA GLN A 31 0.27 -13.15 15.18
C GLN A 31 0.07 -12.80 16.66
N TYR A 32 -0.95 -12.00 16.97
CA TYR A 32 -1.17 -11.48 18.31
C TYR A 32 -2.34 -12.16 19.03
N GLY A 33 -3.11 -13.02 18.35
CA GLY A 33 -4.25 -13.72 18.95
C GLY A 33 -5.42 -12.81 19.28
N VAL A 34 -5.51 -11.63 18.66
CA VAL A 34 -6.58 -10.65 18.91
C VAL A 34 -7.31 -10.30 17.62
N VAL A 35 -8.62 -10.17 17.69
CA VAL A 35 -9.46 -9.70 16.58
C VAL A 35 -9.67 -8.20 16.75
N PRO A 36 -9.07 -7.32 15.91
CA PRO A 36 -9.14 -5.87 16.12
C PRO A 36 -10.56 -5.33 16.17
N SER A 37 -11.50 -5.91 15.41
CA SER A 37 -12.90 -5.49 15.40
C SER A 37 -13.65 -5.78 16.71
N GLU A 38 -13.09 -6.63 17.58
CA GLU A 38 -13.67 -6.96 18.88
C GLU A 38 -13.04 -6.10 20.01
N GLN A 39 -12.04 -5.28 19.71
CA GLN A 39 -11.33 -4.44 20.67
C GLN A 39 -11.84 -2.99 20.61
N GLY A 40 -12.95 -2.72 21.31
CA GLY A 40 -13.59 -1.40 21.34
C GLY A 40 -12.71 -0.26 21.89
N ASP A 41 -11.73 -0.57 22.73
CA ASP A 41 -10.81 0.39 23.34
C ASP A 41 -9.40 0.39 22.70
N LEU A 42 -9.23 -0.27 21.54
CA LEU A 42 -7.91 -0.33 20.90
C LEU A 42 -7.48 1.05 20.39
N HIS A 43 -6.50 1.65 21.07
CA HIS A 43 -5.98 2.94 20.66
C HIS A 43 -5.24 2.84 19.32
N TYR A 44 -5.39 3.86 18.47
CA TYR A 44 -4.75 3.91 17.16
C TYR A 44 -3.23 3.68 17.22
N SER A 45 -2.57 4.18 18.26
CA SER A 45 -1.12 3.96 18.43
C SER A 45 -0.76 2.48 18.59
N ASP A 46 -1.60 1.69 19.25
CA ASP A 46 -1.35 0.28 19.48
C ASP A 46 -1.70 -0.53 18.24
N TRP A 47 -2.77 -0.17 17.54
CA TRP A 47 -3.05 -0.69 16.21
C TRP A 47 -1.87 -0.45 15.25
N SER A 48 -1.31 0.76 15.23
CA SER A 48 -0.16 1.10 14.38
C SER A 48 1.09 0.27 14.73
N LYS A 49 1.36 0.03 16.02
CA LYS A 49 2.45 -0.87 16.47
C LYS A 49 2.22 -2.30 15.99
N MET A 50 0.99 -2.81 16.08
CA MET A 50 0.66 -4.16 15.65
C MET A 50 0.86 -4.36 14.16
N VAL A 51 0.38 -3.42 13.34
CA VAL A 51 0.55 -3.43 11.88
C VAL A 51 2.02 -3.34 11.48
N SER A 52 2.78 -2.42 12.09
CA SER A 52 4.22 -2.26 11.80
C SER A 52 5.08 -3.42 12.29
N GLY A 53 4.59 -4.20 13.25
CA GLY A 53 5.26 -5.40 13.77
C GLY A 53 4.90 -6.72 13.08
N LEU A 54 4.10 -6.72 12.01
CA LEU A 54 3.72 -7.96 11.31
C LEU A 54 4.93 -8.67 10.69
N MET A 55 5.02 -9.98 10.93
CA MET A 55 6.10 -10.83 10.42
C MET A 55 5.78 -11.41 9.03
N GLU A 56 6.81 -11.91 8.35
CA GLU A 56 6.71 -12.50 7.01
C GLU A 56 5.82 -13.75 6.95
N ASP A 57 5.72 -14.49 8.05
CA ASP A 57 4.93 -15.72 8.10
C ASP A 57 3.42 -15.48 8.22
N THR A 58 3.00 -14.22 8.38
CA THR A 58 1.59 -13.79 8.41
C THR A 58 0.93 -13.84 7.02
N PRO A 59 -0.41 -13.88 6.92
CA PRO A 59 -1.11 -13.76 5.64
C PRO A 59 -0.63 -12.56 4.80
N LEU A 60 -0.52 -11.38 5.40
CA LEU A 60 -0.01 -10.19 4.73
C LEU A 60 1.47 -10.36 4.34
N GLY A 61 2.31 -10.85 5.26
CA GLY A 61 3.74 -11.06 5.00
C GLY A 61 4.02 -11.98 3.81
N ARG A 62 3.24 -13.07 3.68
CA ARG A 62 3.35 -14.00 2.53
C ARG A 62 2.95 -13.34 1.21
N ILE A 63 1.84 -12.59 1.22
CA ILE A 63 1.35 -11.88 0.04
C ILE A 63 2.34 -10.80 -0.39
N VAL A 64 2.85 -10.02 0.56
CA VAL A 64 3.90 -9.02 0.33
C VAL A 64 5.13 -9.66 -0.30
N SER A 65 5.58 -10.81 0.21
CA SER A 65 6.75 -11.53 -0.31
C SER A 65 6.58 -11.90 -1.80
N ILE A 66 5.40 -12.39 -2.19
CA ILE A 66 5.07 -12.71 -3.59
C ILE A 66 5.10 -11.45 -4.47
N ARG A 67 4.54 -10.34 -3.98
CA ARG A 67 4.49 -9.05 -4.69
C ARG A 67 5.85 -8.38 -4.79
N SER A 68 6.71 -8.56 -3.79
CA SER A 68 8.04 -7.94 -3.72
C SER A 68 9.11 -8.71 -4.48
N GLU A 69 8.86 -9.96 -4.88
CA GLU A 69 9.81 -10.78 -5.62
C GLU A 69 10.29 -10.05 -6.90
N LYS A 70 11.59 -10.13 -7.16
CA LYS A 70 12.27 -9.49 -8.31
C LYS A 70 13.07 -10.49 -9.14
N ASP A 71 13.39 -11.66 -8.60
CA ASP A 71 14.11 -12.69 -9.34
C ASP A 71 13.19 -13.28 -10.42
N SER A 72 13.58 -13.08 -11.69
CA SER A 72 12.82 -13.54 -12.84
C SER A 72 12.72 -15.06 -12.93
N ASP A 73 13.71 -15.81 -12.46
CA ASP A 73 13.69 -17.27 -12.48
C ASP A 73 12.75 -17.83 -11.40
N VAL A 74 12.66 -17.14 -10.26
CA VAL A 74 11.67 -17.44 -9.22
C VAL A 74 10.26 -17.12 -9.72
N ILE A 75 10.05 -15.92 -10.28
CA ILE A 75 8.74 -15.48 -10.81
C ILE A 75 8.26 -16.41 -11.94
N ARG A 76 9.16 -16.91 -12.79
CA ARG A 76 8.80 -17.85 -13.87
C ARG A 76 8.15 -19.12 -13.32
N LYS A 77 8.65 -19.59 -12.17
CA LYS A 77 8.21 -20.81 -11.47
C LYS A 77 6.99 -20.60 -10.56
N PHE A 78 6.49 -19.37 -10.43
CA PHE A 78 5.30 -19.10 -9.63
C PHE A 78 4.08 -19.92 -10.08
N THR A 79 3.29 -20.34 -9.09
CA THR A 79 1.98 -20.96 -9.31
C THR A 79 1.04 -19.97 -10.01
N PRO A 80 -0.03 -20.45 -10.66
CA PRO A 80 -1.06 -19.57 -11.22
C PRO A 80 -1.59 -18.56 -10.21
N GLU A 81 -1.77 -18.99 -8.95
CA GLU A 81 -2.27 -18.14 -7.88
C GLU A 81 -1.28 -17.04 -7.48
N GLN A 82 0.01 -17.35 -7.35
CA GLN A 82 1.04 -16.35 -7.08
C GLN A 82 1.14 -15.31 -8.21
N LYS A 83 0.99 -15.74 -9.46
CA LYS A 83 0.93 -14.84 -10.62
C LYS A 83 -0.31 -13.94 -10.59
N ARG A 84 -1.47 -14.49 -10.21
CA ARG A 84 -2.72 -13.73 -10.01
C ARG A 84 -2.52 -12.63 -8.96
N ILE A 85 -1.99 -12.98 -7.79
CA ILE A 85 -1.70 -12.02 -6.70
C ILE A 85 -0.81 -10.86 -7.19
N ARG A 86 0.25 -11.14 -7.96
CA ARG A 86 1.09 -10.07 -8.55
C ARG A 86 0.33 -9.20 -9.54
N ASN A 87 -0.41 -9.82 -10.44
CA ASN A 87 -1.10 -9.09 -11.51
C ASN A 87 -2.18 -8.17 -10.94
N GLU A 88 -2.96 -8.64 -9.97
CA GLU A 88 -3.99 -7.83 -9.29
C GLU A 88 -3.37 -6.64 -8.57
N TRP A 89 -2.27 -6.86 -7.84
CA TRP A 89 -1.55 -5.77 -7.18
C TRP A 89 -1.01 -4.74 -8.18
N MET A 90 -0.43 -5.19 -9.28
CA MET A 90 0.07 -4.29 -10.32
C MET A 90 -1.05 -3.47 -10.95
N ASN A 91 -2.18 -4.11 -11.26
CA ASN A 91 -3.35 -3.42 -11.82
C ASN A 91 -3.91 -2.37 -10.85
N PHE A 92 -4.04 -2.72 -9.57
CA PHE A 92 -4.45 -1.78 -8.53
C PHE A 92 -3.51 -0.56 -8.47
N ARG A 93 -2.19 -0.79 -8.47
CA ARG A 93 -1.20 0.29 -8.44
C ARG A 93 -1.26 1.18 -9.68
N LEU A 94 -1.49 0.60 -10.86
CA LEU A 94 -1.65 1.36 -12.10
C LEU A 94 -2.90 2.26 -12.06
N GLN A 95 -4.03 1.74 -11.56
CA GLN A 95 -5.26 2.54 -11.40
C GLN A 95 -5.06 3.71 -10.44
N GLN A 96 -4.41 3.47 -9.29
CA GLN A 96 -4.11 4.53 -8.32
C GLN A 96 -3.22 5.62 -8.93
N GLN A 97 -2.19 5.24 -9.70
CA GLN A 97 -1.31 6.22 -10.36
C GLN A 97 -2.04 7.04 -11.42
N THR A 98 -2.92 6.42 -12.21
CA THR A 98 -3.75 7.13 -13.21
C THR A 98 -4.63 8.17 -12.53
N ASN A 99 -5.34 7.78 -11.47
CA ASN A 99 -6.22 8.69 -10.71
C ASN A 99 -5.43 9.89 -10.13
N GLU A 100 -4.25 9.65 -9.56
CA GLU A 100 -3.41 10.73 -9.04
C GLU A 100 -2.96 11.71 -10.14
N ASN A 101 -2.62 11.19 -11.32
CA ASN A 101 -2.18 12.02 -12.45
C ASN A 101 -3.34 12.88 -12.98
N ASP A 102 -4.54 12.32 -13.08
CA ASP A 102 -5.74 13.05 -13.50
C ASP A 102 -6.10 14.18 -12.52
N ILE A 103 -5.99 13.93 -11.21
CA ILE A 103 -6.17 14.94 -10.17
C ILE A 103 -5.11 16.05 -10.29
N LYS A 104 -3.83 15.69 -10.47
CA LYS A 104 -2.75 16.67 -10.64
C LYS A 104 -2.95 17.53 -11.89
N GLN A 105 -3.36 16.91 -13.00
CA GLN A 105 -3.63 17.64 -14.24
C GLN A 105 -4.82 18.59 -14.08
N SER A 106 -5.90 18.13 -13.43
CA SER A 106 -7.07 18.97 -13.14
C SER A 106 -6.71 20.16 -12.26
N MET A 107 -5.90 19.96 -11.21
CA MET A 107 -5.41 21.04 -10.35
C MET A 107 -4.53 22.05 -11.11
N LYS A 108 -3.67 21.58 -12.00
CA LYS A 108 -2.84 22.45 -12.85
C LYS A 108 -3.69 23.30 -13.81
N ASN A 109 -4.73 22.70 -14.38
CA ASN A 109 -5.67 23.41 -15.24
C ASN A 109 -6.43 24.48 -14.46
N LEU A 110 -6.94 24.17 -13.25
CA LEU A 110 -7.58 25.13 -12.36
C LEU A 110 -6.66 26.28 -11.99
N GLN A 111 -5.41 26.00 -11.60
CA GLN A 111 -4.41 27.03 -11.29
C GLN A 111 -4.16 27.96 -12.49
N THR A 112 -4.10 27.40 -13.70
CA THR A 112 -3.91 28.18 -14.94
C THR A 112 -5.10 29.09 -15.21
N MET A 113 -6.33 28.57 -15.07
CA MET A 113 -7.55 29.38 -15.23
C MET A 113 -7.61 30.54 -14.24
N LEU A 114 -7.34 30.27 -12.95
CA LEU A 114 -7.29 31.31 -11.92
C LEU A 114 -6.21 32.35 -12.21
N ALA A 115 -4.99 31.92 -12.56
CA ALA A 115 -3.90 32.83 -12.88
C ALA A 115 -4.21 33.76 -14.07
N ASN A 116 -4.95 33.27 -15.06
CA ASN A 116 -5.38 34.08 -16.21
C ASN A 116 -6.48 35.08 -15.84
N MET A 117 -7.38 34.71 -14.91
CA MET A 117 -8.47 35.58 -14.45
C MET A 117 -7.98 36.76 -13.58
N PHE A 118 -6.92 36.57 -12.79
CA PHE A 118 -6.33 37.61 -11.93
C PHE A 118 -5.20 38.40 -12.60
N ARG A 119 -4.87 38.12 -13.87
CA ARG A 119 -3.89 38.87 -14.68
C ARG A 119 -4.52 39.88 -15.65
N GLY A 120 -5.84 39.92 -15.73
CA GLY A 120 -6.61 40.99 -16.39
C GLY A 120 -7.16 41.96 -15.36
#